data_AF-A0A3A6QDX7-F1
#
_entry.id   AF-A0A3A6QDX7-F1
#
_cell.length_a   1.000
_cell.length_b   1.000
_cell.length_c   1.000
_cell.angle_alpha   90.00
_cell.angle_beta   90.00
_cell.angle_gamma   90.00
#
_symmetry.space_group_name_H-M   'P 1'
#
loop_
_entity.id
_entity.type
_entity.pdbx_description
1 polymer ?
#
loop_
_entity_poly.entity_id
_entity_poly.type
_entity_poly.pdbx_seq_one_letter_code
_entity_poly.pdbx_strand_id
1 'polypeptide(L)'
;MSLKVWKALLLSSLFLMFGCASNTSPLSNIPMDWFDFGKQQALEGRLKQSEQKLSANDQDGYLTSSLYNDYQLGYMKGKTEYCTQDASILGATGRPYLGICDDVDPSFQEQYDSGQDLFWTISSSD
;
A
#
# COMPACT_ATOMS: atom_id res chain seq x y z
N MET A 1 -32.62 -5.67 -35.49
CA MET A 1 -31.50 -5.62 -34.53
C MET A 1 -31.74 -6.74 -33.51
N SER A 2 -30.98 -7.83 -33.58
CA SER A 2 -31.32 -9.10 -32.90
C SER A 2 -31.17 -9.03 -31.38
N LEU A 3 -32.12 -9.63 -30.65
CA LEU A 3 -32.15 -9.77 -29.17
C LEU A 3 -30.84 -10.34 -28.58
N LYS A 4 -30.07 -11.09 -29.39
CA LYS A 4 -28.76 -11.65 -29.05
C LYS A 4 -27.68 -10.58 -28.85
N VAL A 5 -27.75 -9.48 -29.62
CA VAL A 5 -26.78 -8.37 -29.56
C VAL A 5 -26.96 -7.56 -28.29
N TRP A 6 -28.20 -7.44 -27.80
CA TRP A 6 -28.52 -6.77 -26.53
C TRP A 6 -27.97 -7.54 -25.32
N LYS A 7 -28.10 -8.88 -25.29
CA LYS A 7 -27.52 -9.69 -24.21
C LYS A 7 -25.99 -9.60 -24.17
N ALA A 8 -25.33 -9.53 -25.33
CA ALA A 8 -23.88 -9.37 -25.41
C ALA A 8 -23.41 -7.98 -24.94
N LEU A 9 -24.18 -6.92 -25.23
CA LEU A 9 -23.91 -5.57 -24.75
C LEU A 9 -24.08 -5.43 -23.23
N LEU A 10 -25.07 -6.09 -22.64
CA LEU A 10 -25.29 -6.07 -21.18
C LEU A 10 -24.21 -6.84 -20.40
N LEU A 11 -23.64 -7.92 -20.96
CA LEU A 11 -22.56 -8.66 -20.30
C LEU A 11 -21.20 -7.93 -20.34
N SER A 12 -20.95 -7.11 -21.35
CA SER A 12 -19.67 -6.39 -21.53
C SER A 12 -19.50 -5.24 -20.54
N SER A 13 -20.60 -4.66 -20.05
CA SER A 13 -20.57 -3.49 -19.16
C SER A 13 -20.14 -3.80 -17.71
N LEU A 14 -20.00 -5.07 -17.33
CA LEU A 14 -19.74 -5.47 -15.94
C LEU A 14 -18.24 -5.59 -15.58
N PHE A 15 -17.32 -5.43 -16.54
CA PHE A 15 -15.91 -5.83 -16.38
C PHE A 15 -14.89 -4.68 -16.19
N LEU A 16 -15.32 -3.45 -15.92
CA LEU A 16 -14.43 -2.27 -15.86
C LEU A 16 -14.17 -1.73 -14.44
N MET A 17 -14.10 -2.59 -13.43
CA MET A 17 -13.66 -2.19 -12.08
C MET A 17 -12.24 -2.72 -11.77
N PHE A 18 -11.29 -2.48 -12.67
CA PHE A 18 -9.88 -2.48 -12.28
C PHE A 18 -9.56 -1.08 -11.74
N GLY A 19 -9.84 -0.84 -10.47
CA GLY A 19 -9.35 0.34 -9.79
C GLY A 19 -7.83 0.26 -9.73
N CYS A 20 -7.13 1.13 -10.46
CA CYS A 20 -5.74 1.42 -10.15
C CYS A 20 -5.71 1.88 -8.69
N ALA A 21 -5.00 1.18 -7.80
CA ALA A 21 -4.81 1.61 -6.42
C ALA A 21 -4.09 2.97 -6.42
N SER A 22 -4.88 4.05 -6.49
CA SER A 22 -4.40 5.41 -6.58
C SER A 22 -3.88 5.80 -5.21
N ASN A 23 -2.57 6.02 -5.10
CA ASN A 23 -1.91 6.59 -3.92
C ASN A 23 -2.23 8.09 -3.82
N THR A 24 -3.51 8.45 -3.84
CA THR A 24 -3.97 9.83 -3.74
C THR A 24 -3.95 10.26 -2.28
N SER A 25 -3.35 11.42 -2.01
CA SER A 25 -3.41 12.07 -0.71
C SER A 25 -4.87 12.27 -0.27
N PRO A 26 -5.16 12.35 1.03
CA PRO A 26 -6.49 12.68 1.53
C PRO A 26 -7.00 14.00 0.95
N LEU A 27 -8.26 14.01 0.49
CA LEU A 27 -8.94 15.20 -0.02
C LEU A 27 -9.65 15.95 1.11
N SER A 28 -8.95 16.15 2.23
CA SER A 28 -9.52 16.80 3.41
C SER A 28 -8.47 17.53 4.23
N ASN A 29 -8.93 18.49 5.02
CA ASN A 29 -8.17 19.19 6.03
C ASN A 29 -8.32 18.56 7.43
N ILE A 30 -8.80 17.31 7.52
CA ILE A 30 -9.08 16.63 8.78
C ILE A 30 -7.82 15.89 9.24
N PRO A 31 -7.26 16.19 10.43
CA PRO A 31 -6.05 15.52 10.96
C PRO A 31 -6.12 14.00 10.95
N MET A 32 -7.28 13.44 11.31
CA MET A 32 -7.48 11.99 11.38
C MET A 32 -7.31 11.30 10.02
N ASP A 33 -7.75 11.93 8.92
CA ASP A 33 -7.65 11.35 7.58
C ASP A 33 -6.18 11.25 7.14
N TRP A 34 -5.35 12.23 7.53
CA TRP A 34 -3.91 12.21 7.26
C TRP A 34 -3.18 11.19 8.12
N PHE A 35 -3.56 11.06 9.40
CA PHE A 35 -3.07 10.00 10.28
C PHE A 35 -3.39 8.61 9.71
N ASP A 36 -4.65 8.36 9.37
CA ASP A 36 -5.09 7.05 8.86
C ASP A 36 -4.43 6.74 7.51
N PHE A 37 -4.27 7.73 6.64
CA PHE A 37 -3.52 7.58 5.40
C PHE A 37 -2.05 7.20 5.65
N GLY A 38 -1.37 7.89 6.57
CA GLY A 38 0.01 7.54 6.94
C GLY A 38 0.11 6.12 7.49
N LYS A 39 -0.82 5.75 8.39
CA LYS A 39 -0.89 4.41 8.97
C LYS A 39 -1.07 3.34 7.89
N GLN A 40 -2.04 3.54 6.99
CA GLN A 40 -2.36 2.61 5.93
C GLN A 40 -1.17 2.42 4.97
N GLN A 41 -0.50 3.50 4.57
CA GLN A 41 0.69 3.42 3.71
C GLN A 41 1.79 2.53 4.33
N ALA A 42 2.03 2.65 5.62
CA ALA A 42 3.00 1.81 6.32
C ALA A 42 2.54 0.35 6.42
N LEU A 43 1.26 0.10 6.67
CA LEU A 43 0.68 -1.26 6.69
C LEU A 43 0.72 -1.95 5.32
N GLU A 44 0.77 -1.18 4.24
CA GLU A 44 1.01 -1.67 2.87
C GLU A 44 2.51 -1.91 2.56
N GLY A 45 3.39 -1.75 3.54
CA GLY A 45 4.84 -1.95 3.38
C GLY A 45 5.54 -0.82 2.62
N ARG A 46 4.88 0.35 2.45
CA ARG A 46 5.43 1.48 1.69
C ARG A 46 6.35 2.34 2.53
N LEU A 47 7.35 2.93 1.88
CA LEU A 47 8.20 3.95 2.49
C LEU A 47 7.46 5.26 2.74
N LYS A 48 7.87 5.96 3.81
CA LYS A 48 7.35 7.28 4.18
C LYS A 48 7.56 8.25 3.02
N GLN A 49 6.51 8.97 2.66
CA GLN A 49 6.59 10.03 1.67
C GLN A 49 7.06 11.32 2.32
N SER A 50 7.88 12.09 1.62
CA SER A 50 8.25 13.43 2.04
C SER A 50 7.06 14.39 1.90
N GLU A 51 7.06 15.47 2.68
CA GLU A 51 6.07 16.55 2.55
C GLU A 51 5.98 17.08 1.12
N GLN A 52 7.14 17.24 0.45
CA GLN A 52 7.19 17.66 -0.96
C GLN A 52 6.45 16.69 -1.89
N LYS A 53 6.62 15.37 -1.69
CA LYS A 53 5.95 14.36 -2.52
C LYS A 53 4.45 14.33 -2.25
N LEU A 54 4.04 14.48 -0.99
CA LEU A 54 2.63 14.55 -0.62
C LEU A 54 1.97 15.81 -1.18
N SER A 55 2.67 16.95 -1.12
CA SER A 55 2.22 18.23 -1.69
C SER A 55 2.05 18.15 -3.21
N ALA A 56 2.97 17.48 -3.91
CA ALA A 56 2.84 17.26 -5.35
C ALA A 56 1.64 16.39 -5.73
N ASN A 57 1.14 15.55 -4.82
CA ASN A 57 0.00 14.66 -5.02
C ASN A 57 -1.30 15.19 -4.39
N ASP A 58 -1.24 16.31 -3.68
CA ASP A 58 -2.37 16.96 -3.03
C ASP A 58 -3.06 17.89 -4.03
N GLN A 59 -4.06 17.34 -4.71
CA GLN A 59 -4.73 18.00 -5.84
C GLN A 59 -5.47 19.28 -5.44
N ASP A 60 -5.98 19.31 -4.21
CA ASP A 60 -6.83 20.40 -3.70
C ASP A 60 -6.08 21.36 -2.77
N GLY A 61 -4.80 21.09 -2.48
CA GLY A 61 -3.95 21.97 -1.67
C GLY A 61 -4.29 21.97 -0.18
N TYR A 62 -4.83 20.87 0.35
CA TYR A 62 -5.16 20.75 1.77
C TYR A 62 -3.94 20.56 2.67
N LEU A 63 -2.84 19.99 2.16
CA LEU A 63 -1.67 19.65 2.94
C LEU A 63 -1.05 20.91 3.57
N THR A 64 -0.99 20.88 4.89
CA THR A 64 -0.23 21.83 5.70
C THR A 64 0.84 21.08 6.47
N SER A 65 1.84 21.78 7.00
CA SER A 65 2.85 21.13 7.84
C SER A 65 2.27 20.49 9.11
N SER A 66 1.11 20.97 9.60
CA SER A 66 0.39 20.30 10.69
C SER A 66 -0.15 18.94 10.26
N LEU A 67 -0.82 18.89 9.10
CA LEU A 67 -1.37 17.65 8.56
C LEU A 67 -0.27 16.68 8.11
N TYR A 68 0.88 17.20 7.67
CA TYR A 68 2.07 16.38 7.46
C TYR A 68 2.55 15.72 8.76
N ASN A 69 2.50 16.43 9.89
CA ASN A 69 2.83 15.82 11.19
C ASN A 69 1.84 14.71 11.57
N ASP A 70 0.54 14.90 11.33
CA ASP A 70 -0.48 13.87 11.56
C ASP A 70 -0.20 12.62 10.71
N TYR A 71 0.14 12.81 9.43
CA TYR A 71 0.63 11.75 8.54
C TYR A 71 1.86 11.02 9.10
N GLN A 72 2.86 11.76 9.59
CA GLN A 72 4.07 11.15 10.14
C GLN A 72 3.77 10.31 11.38
N LEU A 73 2.89 10.77 12.27
CA LEU A 73 2.46 10.03 13.45
C LEU A 73 1.73 8.74 13.07
N GLY A 74 0.81 8.83 12.10
CA GLY A 74 0.11 7.68 11.54
C GLY A 74 1.07 6.67 10.92
N TYR A 75 2.00 7.15 10.09
CA TYR A 75 3.02 6.31 9.46
C TYR A 75 3.90 5.60 10.48
N MET A 76 4.36 6.29 11.53
CA MET A 76 5.14 5.65 12.60
C MET A 76 4.34 4.55 13.30
N LYS A 77 3.05 4.79 13.60
CA LYS A 77 2.16 3.79 14.20
C LYS A 77 2.01 2.57 13.30
N GLY A 78 1.72 2.78 12.02
CA GLY A 78 1.59 1.71 11.04
C GLY A 78 2.90 0.95 10.81
N LYS A 79 4.05 1.64 10.83
CA LYS A 79 5.37 1.03 10.71
C LYS A 79 5.68 0.12 11.90
N THR A 80 5.39 0.57 13.12
CA THR A 80 5.53 -0.28 14.32
C THR A 80 4.67 -1.53 14.19
N GLU A 81 3.43 -1.42 13.72
CA GLU A 81 2.55 -2.57 13.49
C GLU A 81 3.10 -3.49 12.38
N TYR A 82 3.49 -2.92 11.23
CA TYR A 82 3.99 -3.66 10.08
C TYR A 82 5.25 -4.48 10.42
N CYS A 83 6.21 -3.88 11.13
CA CYS A 83 7.48 -4.52 11.48
C CYS A 83 7.37 -5.57 12.60
N THR A 84 6.18 -5.80 13.16
CA THR A 84 5.94 -6.95 14.06
C THR A 84 5.47 -8.21 13.34
N GLN A 85 5.19 -8.11 12.04
CA GLN A 85 4.83 -9.26 11.22
C GLN A 85 6.05 -10.15 10.95
N ASP A 86 5.80 -11.42 10.68
CA ASP A 86 6.82 -12.37 10.26
C ASP A 86 7.25 -12.07 8.81
N ALA A 87 8.50 -11.63 8.65
CA ALA A 87 9.07 -11.25 7.37
C ALA A 87 9.09 -12.41 6.37
N SER A 88 9.41 -13.63 6.82
CA SER A 88 9.42 -14.82 5.96
C SER A 88 8.02 -15.17 5.46
N ILE A 89 6.98 -15.03 6.29
CA ILE A 89 5.60 -15.22 5.84
C ILE A 89 5.18 -14.13 4.85
N LEU A 90 5.58 -12.87 5.07
CA LEU A 90 5.33 -11.78 4.12
C LEU A 90 5.95 -12.09 2.75
N GLY A 91 7.21 -12.53 2.73
CA GLY A 91 7.92 -12.92 1.51
C GLY A 91 7.26 -14.11 0.80
N ALA A 92 6.94 -15.16 1.56
CA ALA A 92 6.30 -16.36 1.01
C ALA A 92 4.89 -16.11 0.46
N THR A 93 4.21 -15.05 0.93
CA THR A 93 2.86 -14.66 0.47
C THR A 93 2.89 -13.53 -0.55
N GLY A 94 4.07 -13.07 -0.98
CA GLY A 94 4.23 -12.00 -1.96
C GLY A 94 3.71 -10.63 -1.49
N ARG A 95 3.68 -10.40 -0.17
CA ARG A 95 3.24 -9.12 0.40
C ARG A 95 4.35 -8.08 0.23
N PRO A 96 4.06 -6.83 -0.20
CA PRO A 96 5.11 -5.88 -0.54
C PRO A 96 6.01 -5.53 0.64
N TYR A 97 7.34 -5.60 0.46
CA TYR A 97 8.33 -5.04 1.37
C TYR A 97 9.25 -4.08 0.62
N LEU A 98 9.26 -2.80 1.01
CA LEU A 98 10.09 -1.77 0.39
C LEU A 98 11.19 -1.24 1.31
N GLY A 99 11.70 -2.07 2.24
CA GLY A 99 12.73 -1.66 3.22
C GLY A 99 12.18 -0.84 4.39
N ILE A 100 10.87 -0.89 4.64
CA ILE A 100 10.23 -0.10 5.72
C ILE A 100 10.77 -0.43 7.11
N CYS A 101 11.34 -1.63 7.32
CA CYS A 101 11.82 -2.11 8.62
C CYS A 101 13.35 -2.16 8.75
N ASP A 102 14.12 -1.73 7.76
CA ASP A 102 15.59 -1.90 7.75
C ASP A 102 16.30 -1.18 8.92
N ASP A 103 15.72 -0.08 9.40
CA ASP A 103 16.17 0.69 10.56
C ASP A 103 15.59 0.19 11.90
N VAL A 104 14.62 -0.73 11.86
CA VAL A 104 13.99 -1.34 13.04
C VAL A 104 14.61 -2.70 13.34
N ASP A 105 14.73 -3.54 12.32
CA ASP A 105 15.35 -4.85 12.36
C ASP A 105 16.16 -5.05 11.06
N PRO A 106 17.50 -4.96 11.12
CA PRO A 106 18.36 -5.15 9.95
C PRO A 106 18.26 -6.53 9.30
N SER A 107 17.72 -7.53 10.01
CA SER A 107 17.55 -8.89 9.48
C SER A 107 16.22 -9.09 8.74
N PHE A 108 15.31 -8.10 8.76
CA PHE A 108 13.97 -8.22 8.18
C PHE A 108 14.01 -8.50 6.68
N GLN A 109 14.90 -7.81 5.94
CA GLN A 109 15.08 -8.02 4.50
C GLN A 109 15.54 -9.45 4.20
N GLU A 110 16.53 -9.96 4.93
CA GLU A 110 17.06 -11.33 4.74
C GLU A 110 15.96 -12.38 5.00
N GLN A 111 15.20 -12.22 6.08
CA GLN A 111 14.08 -13.11 6.40
C GLN A 111 12.97 -13.06 5.34
N TYR A 112 12.67 -11.88 4.81
CA TYR A 112 11.71 -11.69 3.72
C TYR A 112 12.15 -12.39 2.44
N ASP A 113 13.43 -12.25 2.07
CA ASP A 113 14.00 -12.89 0.88
C ASP A 113 14.00 -14.42 1.02
N SER A 114 14.34 -14.94 2.20
CA SER A 114 14.24 -16.39 2.49
C SER A 114 12.81 -16.92 2.30
N GLY A 115 11.80 -16.15 2.71
CA GLY A 115 10.40 -16.49 2.49
C GLY A 115 10.02 -16.58 1.02
N GLN A 116 10.47 -15.62 0.20
CA GLN A 116 10.24 -15.63 -1.25
C GLN A 116 10.87 -16.84 -1.92
N ASP A 117 12.12 -17.17 -1.58
CA ASP A 117 12.86 -18.30 -2.16
C ASP A 117 12.18 -19.65 -1.87
N LEU A 118 11.66 -19.82 -0.64
CA LEU A 118 10.90 -21.00 -0.26
C LEU A 118 9.61 -21.14 -1.08
N PHE A 119 8.86 -20.03 -1.27
CA PHE A 119 7.65 -20.03 -2.08
C PHE A 119 7.95 -20.41 -3.54
N TRP A 120 8.99 -19.82 -4.14
CA TRP A 120 9.42 -20.15 -5.51
C TRP A 120 9.79 -21.63 -5.65
N THR A 121 10.55 -22.17 -4.70
CA THR A 121 10.98 -23.58 -4.72
C THR A 121 9.80 -24.55 -4.67
N ILE A 122 8.80 -24.26 -3.83
CA ILE A 122 7.59 -25.08 -3.73
C ILE A 122 6.78 -24.96 -5.04
N SER A 123 6.53 -23.74 -5.52
CA SER A 123 5.71 -23.49 -6.71
C SER A 123 6.29 -24.01 -8.03
N SER A 124 7.61 -24.24 -8.09
CA SER A 124 8.30 -24.76 -9.28
C SER A 124 8.43 -26.28 -9.30
N SER A 125 8.06 -26.93 -8.20
CA SER A 125 8.07 -28.39 -8.05
C SER A 125 6.71 -29.04 -8.37
N ASP A 126 5.66 -28.23 -8.53
CA ASP A 126 4.29 -28.63 -8.92
C ASP A 126 4.04 -28.39 -10.43
#